data_AF-A0A2E8HNP3-F1
#
_entry.id   AF-A0A2E8HNP3-F1
#
_cell.length_a   1.000
_cell.length_b   1.000
_cell.length_c   1.000
_cell.angle_alpha   90.00
_cell.angle_beta   90.00
_cell.angle_gamma   90.00
#
_symmetry.space_group_name_H-M   'P 1'
#
loop_
_entity.id
_entity.type
_entity.pdbx_description
1 polymer ?
#
loop_
_entity_poly.entity_id
_entity_poly.type
_entity_poly.pdbx_seq_one_letter_code
_entity_poly.pdbx_strand_id
1 'polypeptide(L)'
;MAGLWHQANKLAIQTPDSRNRAADFFRVLSIIVVIVGHWLMAAPYIDASGVSMDHILAKASWTHWLTWGLQVMPIFFFVGGFSNGITWDAAHRDGRGYGPWLSTRLQRLLYPLVILMIFWTVLAIIAHRVGISSEAIKVGSQVALVPTWFLAIYSVIVILAPLARIAWKRWGFATIAILACLSVGGDLLYFHLELKALGWANYLFVWLAVHQLGFAWLDRRYTSTNAILTWIIFGSLLLITMTQVGPWPISLVGVPGADVSNTTPPHLPLLALAAVQFGVVLSLENKINGVLKNIKRWSFIIMLNGMIMTIFLWHSTVMMLAFGLAILTGGIGLYSVPLSSDWWVSRLAWIGIFSVALIPFVATFLRFEVSSSAGPESPSPWRSVSGTGLMAAGLAILAYGGISDSNITGINVVAVSLFFVGVYTASIIKFPTRLDA
;
A
#
# COMPACT_ATOMS: atom_id res chain seq x y z
N MET A 1 -12.91 -16.92 12.97
CA MET A 1 -13.84 -16.04 12.21
C MET A 1 -15.09 -15.65 12.99
N ALA A 2 -15.82 -16.57 13.65
CA ALA A 2 -17.07 -16.25 14.36
C ALA A 2 -16.93 -15.15 15.45
N GLY A 3 -15.84 -15.14 16.24
CA GLY A 3 -15.60 -14.10 17.25
C GLY A 3 -15.38 -12.70 16.65
N LEU A 4 -14.68 -12.61 15.52
CA LEU A 4 -14.46 -11.35 14.80
C LEU A 4 -15.78 -10.78 14.25
N TRP A 5 -16.62 -11.65 13.71
CA TRP A 5 -17.94 -11.26 13.23
C TRP A 5 -18.81 -10.70 14.36
N HIS A 6 -18.80 -11.36 15.53
CA HIS A 6 -19.55 -10.88 16.69
C HIS A 6 -19.07 -9.49 17.16
N GLN A 7 -17.75 -9.30 17.26
CA GLN A 7 -17.15 -8.00 17.60
C GLN A 7 -17.48 -6.92 16.57
N ALA A 8 -17.36 -7.24 15.28
CA ALA A 8 -17.68 -6.31 14.20
C ALA A 8 -19.16 -5.92 14.20
N ASN A 9 -20.06 -6.87 14.48
CA ASN A 9 -21.49 -6.60 14.61
C ASN A 9 -21.80 -5.68 15.80
N LYS A 10 -21.18 -5.93 16.96
CA LYS A 10 -21.30 -5.04 18.12
C LYS A 10 -20.86 -3.61 17.79
N LEU A 11 -19.71 -3.44 17.13
CA LEU A 11 -19.22 -2.13 16.68
C LEU A 11 -20.15 -1.51 15.62
N ALA A 12 -20.72 -2.31 14.74
CA ALA A 12 -21.65 -1.87 13.71
C ALA A 12 -22.91 -1.27 14.33
N ILE A 13 -23.44 -1.88 15.40
CA ILE A 13 -24.63 -1.40 16.12
C ILE A 13 -24.33 -0.06 16.83
N GLN A 14 -23.12 0.09 17.36
CA GLN A 14 -22.69 1.31 18.06
C GLN A 14 -22.26 2.45 17.11
N THR A 15 -22.18 2.19 15.80
CA THR A 15 -21.69 3.19 14.84
C THR A 15 -22.78 4.24 14.57
N PRO A 16 -22.51 5.54 14.80
CA PRO A 16 -23.46 6.60 14.48
C PRO A 16 -23.81 6.63 12.98
N ASP A 17 -25.05 6.99 12.66
CA ASP A 17 -25.48 7.13 11.26
C ASP A 17 -24.81 8.29 10.52
N SER A 18 -24.25 9.26 11.25
CA SER A 18 -23.46 10.36 10.70
C SER A 18 -22.07 9.94 10.20
N ARG A 19 -21.60 8.71 10.51
CA ARG A 19 -20.30 8.23 10.04
C ARG A 19 -20.32 8.04 8.53
N ASN A 20 -19.29 8.56 7.86
CA ASN A 20 -19.06 8.26 6.45
C ASN A 20 -18.53 6.82 6.27
N ARG A 21 -19.44 5.87 6.05
CA ARG A 21 -19.13 4.45 5.84
C ARG A 21 -18.46 4.19 4.48
N ALA A 22 -18.65 5.08 3.50
CA ALA A 22 -18.03 4.98 2.18
C ALA A 22 -16.50 5.08 2.25
N ALA A 23 -15.92 5.91 3.13
CA ALA A 23 -14.47 5.99 3.30
C ALA A 23 -13.87 4.64 3.75
N ASP A 24 -14.51 3.96 4.70
CA ASP A 24 -14.08 2.63 5.16
C ASP A 24 -14.25 1.56 4.07
N PHE A 25 -15.28 1.66 3.24
CA PHE A 25 -15.48 0.79 2.07
C PHE A 25 -14.40 1.00 1.00
N PHE A 26 -14.12 2.24 0.61
CA PHE A 26 -13.10 2.53 -0.41
C PHE A 26 -11.69 2.13 0.04
N ARG A 27 -11.41 2.20 1.35
CA ARG A 27 -10.18 1.62 1.90
C ARG A 27 -10.11 0.12 1.62
N VAL A 28 -11.14 -0.63 2.00
CA VAL A 28 -11.21 -2.08 1.79
C VAL A 28 -11.13 -2.43 0.30
N LEU A 29 -11.89 -1.72 -0.54
CA LEU A 29 -11.88 -1.91 -1.99
C LEU A 29 -10.48 -1.70 -2.56
N SER A 30 -9.79 -0.61 -2.19
CA SER A 30 -8.45 -0.33 -2.69
C SER A 30 -7.46 -1.46 -2.35
N ILE A 31 -7.51 -2.00 -1.14
CA ILE A 31 -6.63 -3.11 -0.74
C ILE A 31 -6.97 -4.39 -1.49
N ILE A 32 -8.24 -4.74 -1.63
CA ILE A 32 -8.66 -5.93 -2.39
C ILE A 32 -8.22 -5.82 -3.86
N VAL A 33 -8.42 -4.66 -4.50
CA VAL A 33 -8.02 -4.47 -5.90
C VAL A 33 -6.50 -4.57 -6.06
N VAL A 34 -5.71 -4.03 -5.13
CA VAL A 34 -4.23 -4.19 -5.14
C VAL A 34 -3.84 -5.66 -5.01
N ILE A 35 -4.47 -6.42 -4.10
CA ILE A 35 -4.18 -7.84 -3.90
C ILE A 35 -4.47 -8.64 -5.16
N VAL A 36 -5.68 -8.49 -5.71
CA VAL A 36 -6.08 -9.19 -6.94
C VAL A 36 -5.20 -8.76 -8.11
N GLY A 37 -4.84 -7.47 -8.20
CA GLY A 37 -3.88 -6.97 -9.18
C GLY A 37 -2.54 -7.69 -9.11
N HIS A 38 -1.92 -7.81 -7.92
CA HIS A 38 -0.67 -8.54 -7.75
C HIS A 38 -0.78 -10.02 -8.15
N TRP A 39 -1.88 -10.68 -7.77
CA TRP A 39 -2.12 -12.08 -8.13
C TRP A 39 -2.35 -12.30 -9.63
N LEU A 40 -2.94 -11.32 -10.33
CA LEU A 40 -3.17 -11.37 -11.77
C LEU A 40 -1.92 -11.03 -12.59
N MET A 41 -1.10 -10.10 -12.10
CA MET A 41 0.09 -9.64 -12.83
C MET A 41 1.22 -10.69 -12.85
N ALA A 42 1.33 -11.49 -11.78
CA ALA A 42 2.28 -12.58 -11.69
C ALA A 42 1.89 -13.74 -12.62
N ALA A 43 2.74 -14.02 -13.61
CA ALA A 43 2.49 -15.04 -14.63
C ALA A 43 3.64 -16.08 -14.68
N PRO A 44 3.99 -16.76 -13.55
CA PRO A 44 4.98 -17.82 -13.62
C PRO A 44 4.52 -18.92 -14.58
N TYR A 45 5.45 -19.40 -15.38
CA TYR A 45 5.23 -20.36 -16.44
C TYR A 45 6.40 -21.33 -16.51
N ILE A 46 6.13 -22.61 -16.75
CA ILE A 46 7.15 -23.65 -16.90
C ILE A 46 7.08 -24.20 -18.31
N ASP A 47 8.22 -24.18 -19.00
CA ASP A 47 8.42 -24.84 -20.30
C ASP A 47 9.67 -25.73 -20.30
N ALA A 48 10.05 -26.20 -21.49
CA ALA A 48 11.22 -27.06 -21.70
C ALA A 48 12.54 -26.40 -21.29
N SER A 49 12.61 -25.06 -21.19
CA SER A 49 13.78 -24.31 -20.74
C SER A 49 13.83 -24.09 -19.23
N GLY A 50 12.74 -24.40 -18.52
CA GLY A 50 12.64 -24.32 -17.07
C GLY A 50 11.54 -23.37 -16.59
N VAL A 51 11.72 -22.81 -15.39
CA VAL A 51 10.76 -21.89 -14.78
C VAL A 51 11.04 -20.47 -15.25
N SER A 52 10.08 -19.82 -15.91
CA SER A 52 10.07 -18.40 -16.20
C SER A 52 9.16 -17.64 -15.24
N MET A 53 9.65 -16.52 -14.70
CA MET A 53 8.88 -15.60 -13.85
C MET A 53 8.35 -14.44 -14.70
N ASP A 54 7.39 -14.74 -15.57
CA ASP A 54 6.85 -13.73 -16.48
C ASP A 54 5.88 -12.76 -15.79
N HIS A 55 5.72 -11.60 -16.43
CA HIS A 55 4.81 -10.55 -16.00
C HIS A 55 3.86 -10.17 -17.14
N ILE A 56 2.54 -10.20 -16.89
CA ILE A 56 1.57 -10.04 -17.98
C ILE A 56 1.69 -8.68 -18.70
N LEU A 57 2.03 -7.61 -17.96
CA LEU A 57 2.20 -6.28 -18.56
C LEU A 57 3.39 -6.19 -19.51
N ALA A 58 4.41 -7.04 -19.33
CA ALA A 58 5.53 -7.12 -20.27
C ALA A 58 5.16 -7.91 -21.54
N LYS A 59 4.20 -8.85 -21.43
CA LYS A 59 3.74 -9.68 -22.55
C LYS A 59 2.61 -9.07 -23.39
N ALA A 60 1.78 -8.21 -22.78
CA ALA A 60 0.56 -7.72 -23.42
C ALA A 60 0.36 -6.21 -23.19
N SER A 61 0.70 -5.39 -24.17
CA SER A 61 0.58 -3.93 -24.10
C SER A 61 -0.86 -3.43 -23.92
N TRP A 62 -1.86 -4.17 -24.42
CA TRP A 62 -3.28 -3.81 -24.21
C TRP A 62 -3.67 -3.79 -22.71
N THR A 63 -2.95 -4.53 -21.86
CA THR A 63 -3.18 -4.54 -20.41
C THR A 63 -2.77 -3.22 -19.75
N HIS A 64 -1.97 -2.38 -20.41
CA HIS A 64 -1.53 -1.09 -19.87
C HIS A 64 -2.72 -0.16 -19.61
N TRP A 65 -3.76 -0.22 -20.45
CA TRP A 65 -5.00 0.55 -20.23
C TRP A 65 -5.79 0.07 -19.00
N LEU A 66 -5.75 -1.22 -18.68
CA LEU A 66 -6.42 -1.76 -17.49
C LEU A 66 -5.84 -1.19 -16.20
N THR A 67 -4.56 -0.79 -16.23
CA THR A 67 -3.88 -0.20 -15.07
C THR A 67 -4.56 1.08 -14.61
N TRP A 68 -5.32 1.78 -15.47
CA TRP A 68 -6.04 2.99 -15.08
C TRP A 68 -7.15 2.68 -14.04
N GLY A 69 -7.83 1.53 -14.19
CA GLY A 69 -8.82 1.08 -13.22
C GLY A 69 -8.21 0.33 -12.03
N LEU A 70 -7.13 -0.42 -12.27
CA LEU A 70 -6.49 -1.28 -11.26
C LEU A 70 -5.52 -0.52 -10.34
N GLN A 71 -4.99 0.63 -10.79
CA GLN A 71 -4.09 1.47 -10.00
C GLN A 71 -4.89 2.30 -8.98
N VAL A 72 -5.25 1.67 -7.88
CA VAL A 72 -6.12 2.25 -6.82
C VAL A 72 -5.34 2.94 -5.70
N MET A 73 -4.03 3.07 -5.84
CA MET A 73 -3.18 3.77 -4.89
C MET A 73 -3.69 5.18 -4.55
N PRO A 74 -4.15 6.01 -5.51
CA PRO A 74 -4.69 7.31 -5.16
C PRO A 74 -5.88 7.25 -4.19
N ILE A 75 -6.79 6.27 -4.39
CA ILE A 75 -7.93 6.02 -3.49
C ILE A 75 -7.44 5.78 -2.06
N PHE A 76 -6.44 4.93 -1.89
CA PHE A 76 -5.88 4.65 -0.58
C PHE A 76 -5.32 5.92 0.10
N PHE A 77 -4.57 6.75 -0.64
CA PHE A 77 -3.95 7.96 -0.08
C PHE A 77 -4.97 9.04 0.30
N PHE A 78 -5.99 9.33 -0.53
CA PHE A 78 -7.00 10.32 -0.15
C PHE A 78 -7.96 9.80 0.92
N VAL A 79 -8.28 8.50 0.96
CA VAL A 79 -8.99 7.90 2.10
C VAL A 79 -8.14 7.99 3.38
N GLY A 80 -6.82 7.83 3.25
CA GLY A 80 -5.84 8.10 4.31
C GLY A 80 -5.86 9.56 4.78
N GLY A 81 -5.98 10.51 3.85
CA GLY A 81 -6.22 11.93 4.10
C GLY A 81 -7.45 12.19 4.94
N PHE A 82 -8.58 11.69 4.49
CA PHE A 82 -9.85 11.78 5.20
C PHE A 82 -9.73 11.23 6.64
N SER A 83 -9.15 10.04 6.79
CA SER A 83 -8.99 9.38 8.09
C SER A 83 -8.00 10.09 9.02
N ASN A 84 -6.88 10.58 8.50
CA ASN A 84 -5.90 11.32 9.29
C ASN A 84 -6.49 12.66 9.74
N GLY A 85 -7.27 13.33 8.88
CA GLY A 85 -7.97 14.57 9.21
C GLY A 85 -8.96 14.39 10.35
N ILE A 86 -9.85 13.38 10.27
CA ILE A 86 -10.82 13.08 11.34
C ILE A 86 -10.11 12.81 12.68
N THR A 87 -9.11 11.93 12.66
CA THR A 87 -8.45 11.52 13.90
C THR A 87 -7.59 12.62 14.51
N TRP A 88 -6.98 13.47 13.68
CA TRP A 88 -6.22 14.62 14.14
C TRP A 88 -7.12 15.73 14.69
N ASP A 89 -8.22 16.05 13.99
CA ASP A 89 -9.19 17.05 14.47
C ASP A 89 -9.82 16.60 15.81
N ALA A 90 -10.12 15.30 15.95
CA ALA A 90 -10.58 14.73 17.21
C ALA A 90 -9.52 14.79 18.32
N ALA A 91 -8.27 14.43 18.02
CA ALA A 91 -7.17 14.52 18.98
C ALA A 91 -6.96 15.95 19.47
N HIS A 92 -7.02 16.93 18.57
CA HIS A 92 -6.90 18.35 18.90
C HIS A 92 -8.06 18.82 19.79
N ARG A 93 -9.31 18.46 19.47
CA ARG A 93 -10.48 18.77 20.28
C ARG A 93 -10.40 18.15 21.68
N ASP A 94 -9.86 16.93 21.79
CA ASP A 94 -9.75 16.18 23.04
C ASP A 94 -8.45 16.52 23.81
N GLY A 95 -7.71 17.56 23.40
CA GLY A 95 -6.47 18.00 24.06
C GLY A 95 -5.29 17.03 23.96
N ARG A 96 -5.33 16.04 23.06
CA ARG A 96 -4.26 15.05 22.89
C ARG A 96 -3.13 15.63 22.04
N GLY A 97 -1.89 15.50 22.52
CA GLY A 97 -0.69 15.95 21.81
C GLY A 97 -0.32 15.11 20.59
N TYR A 98 0.61 15.64 19.78
CA TYR A 98 1.12 14.98 18.56
C TYR A 98 1.75 13.61 18.82
N GLY A 99 2.58 13.48 19.86
CA GLY A 99 3.28 12.23 20.19
C GLY A 99 2.34 11.03 20.39
N PRO A 100 1.35 11.11 21.30
CA PRO A 100 0.38 10.04 21.51
C PRO A 100 -0.48 9.72 20.29
N TRP A 101 -0.91 10.74 19.54
CA TRP A 101 -1.63 10.54 18.28
C TRP A 101 -0.78 9.78 17.27
N LEU A 102 0.46 10.22 17.06
CA LEU A 102 1.40 9.62 16.11
C LEU A 102 1.75 8.19 16.51
N SER A 103 2.08 7.95 17.78
CA SER A 103 2.45 6.64 18.30
C SER A 103 1.33 5.61 18.06
N THR A 104 0.07 5.98 18.31
CA THR A 104 -1.09 5.12 18.06
C THR A 104 -1.23 4.75 16.59
N ARG A 105 -1.00 5.71 15.68
CA ARG A 105 -1.11 5.50 14.22
C ARG A 105 0.04 4.63 13.71
N LEU A 106 1.26 4.94 14.11
CA LEU A 106 2.45 4.21 13.69
C LEU A 106 2.46 2.79 14.24
N GLN A 107 2.09 2.55 15.50
CA GLN A 107 2.05 1.18 16.02
C GLN A 107 1.08 0.28 15.25
N ARG A 108 -0.15 0.75 14.97
CA ARG A 108 -1.12 -0.01 14.18
C ARG A 108 -0.65 -0.31 12.75
N LEU A 109 0.17 0.58 12.18
CA LEU A 109 0.67 0.44 10.81
C LEU A 109 1.92 -0.44 10.75
N LEU A 110 2.89 -0.18 11.63
CA LEU A 110 4.25 -0.71 11.56
C LEU A 110 4.40 -2.02 12.34
N TYR A 111 3.63 -2.26 13.41
CA TYR A 111 3.78 -3.48 14.21
C TYR A 111 3.48 -4.76 13.42
N PRO A 112 2.39 -4.88 12.63
CA PRO A 112 2.19 -6.03 11.75
C PRO A 112 3.32 -6.21 10.73
N LEU A 113 3.89 -5.11 10.24
CA LEU A 113 4.99 -5.12 9.26
C LEU A 113 6.29 -5.64 9.88
N VAL A 114 6.58 -5.33 11.14
CA VAL A 114 7.70 -5.94 11.87
C VAL A 114 7.61 -7.47 11.86
N ILE A 115 6.41 -8.03 12.07
CA ILE A 115 6.22 -9.49 12.09
C ILE A 115 6.51 -10.10 10.72
N LEU A 116 6.05 -9.44 9.64
CA LEU A 116 6.38 -9.85 8.27
C LEU A 116 7.92 -9.83 8.05
N MET A 117 8.58 -8.78 8.52
CA MET A 117 10.04 -8.64 8.36
C MET A 117 10.82 -9.70 9.14
N ILE A 118 10.39 -10.04 10.35
CA ILE A 118 10.98 -11.16 11.12
C ILE A 118 10.78 -12.46 10.35
N PHE A 119 9.57 -12.73 9.85
CA PHE A 119 9.27 -13.94 9.08
C PHE A 119 10.18 -14.08 7.85
N TRP A 120 10.30 -13.05 7.02
CA TRP A 120 11.14 -13.10 5.81
C TRP A 120 12.63 -13.17 6.13
N THR A 121 13.09 -12.50 7.19
CA THR A 121 14.49 -12.60 7.64
C THR A 121 14.83 -14.03 8.03
N VAL A 122 13.99 -14.66 8.87
CA VAL A 122 14.20 -16.05 9.30
C VAL A 122 14.09 -17.02 8.12
N LEU A 123 13.07 -16.85 7.26
CA LEU A 123 12.86 -17.69 6.09
C LEU A 123 14.06 -17.64 5.13
N ALA A 124 14.60 -16.45 4.86
CA ALA A 124 15.77 -16.28 3.99
C ALA A 124 17.03 -16.94 4.56
N ILE A 125 17.28 -16.80 5.87
CA ILE A 125 18.41 -17.48 6.54
C ILE A 125 18.26 -19.00 6.43
N ILE A 126 17.07 -19.55 6.70
CA ILE A 126 16.83 -21.00 6.58
C ILE A 126 17.00 -21.47 5.14
N ALA A 127 16.42 -20.76 4.17
CA ALA A 127 16.52 -21.07 2.75
C ALA A 127 17.98 -21.12 2.28
N HIS A 128 18.78 -20.14 2.69
CA HIS A 128 20.20 -20.09 2.40
C HIS A 128 20.96 -21.29 3.00
N ARG A 129 20.66 -21.65 4.24
CA ARG A 129 21.30 -22.80 4.93
C ARG A 129 20.97 -24.16 4.33
N VAL A 130 19.79 -24.30 3.72
CA VAL A 130 19.36 -25.53 3.03
C VAL A 130 19.84 -25.56 1.56
N GLY A 131 20.58 -24.53 1.11
CA GLY A 131 21.21 -24.49 -0.20
C GLY A 131 20.33 -23.93 -1.33
N ILE A 132 19.24 -23.23 -1.00
CA ILE A 132 18.47 -22.48 -2.02
C ILE A 132 19.35 -21.34 -2.54
N SER A 133 19.37 -21.16 -3.87
CA SER A 133 20.21 -20.14 -4.51
C SER A 133 19.86 -18.73 -4.02
N SER A 134 20.88 -17.88 -3.82
CA SER A 134 20.68 -16.50 -3.38
C SER A 134 19.77 -15.70 -4.32
N GLU A 135 19.79 -16.01 -5.62
CA GLU A 135 18.92 -15.38 -6.61
C GLU A 135 17.44 -15.77 -6.43
N ALA A 136 17.14 -17.04 -6.15
CA ALA A 136 15.77 -17.47 -5.88
C ALA A 136 15.22 -16.82 -4.60
N ILE A 137 16.05 -16.71 -3.55
CA ILE A 137 15.69 -15.99 -2.32
C ILE A 137 15.47 -14.51 -2.60
N LYS A 138 16.34 -13.90 -3.42
CA LYS A 138 16.24 -12.49 -3.82
C LYS A 138 14.91 -12.22 -4.53
N VAL A 139 14.62 -12.96 -5.60
CA VAL A 139 13.38 -12.82 -6.38
C VAL A 139 12.15 -13.06 -5.51
N GLY A 140 12.14 -14.15 -4.73
CA GLY A 140 11.00 -14.49 -3.88
C GLY A 140 10.71 -13.44 -2.81
N SER A 141 11.75 -12.99 -2.12
CA SER A 141 11.62 -11.93 -1.11
C SER A 141 11.29 -10.58 -1.72
N GLN A 142 11.85 -10.23 -2.87
CA GLN A 142 11.54 -8.98 -3.57
C GLN A 142 10.06 -8.95 -3.97
N VAL A 143 9.52 -10.00 -4.61
CA VAL A 143 8.10 -10.06 -4.98
C VAL A 143 7.19 -9.93 -3.76
N ALA A 144 7.58 -10.51 -2.63
CA ALA A 144 6.81 -10.45 -1.40
C ALA A 144 6.89 -9.09 -0.69
N LEU A 145 8.06 -8.43 -0.72
CA LEU A 145 8.34 -7.19 0.01
C LEU A 145 8.16 -5.92 -0.83
N VAL A 146 8.13 -6.00 -2.16
CA VAL A 146 7.84 -4.86 -3.05
C VAL A 146 6.60 -4.12 -2.58
N PRO A 147 5.45 -4.77 -2.30
CA PRO A 147 4.27 -4.05 -1.81
C PRO A 147 4.50 -3.29 -0.51
N THR A 148 5.58 -3.47 0.26
CA THR A 148 5.80 -2.68 1.48
C THR A 148 6.28 -1.25 1.22
N TRP A 149 6.72 -0.91 -0.01
CA TRP A 149 7.20 0.45 -0.32
C TRP A 149 6.13 1.51 -0.05
N PHE A 150 4.85 1.24 -0.32
CA PHE A 150 3.82 2.24 -0.08
C PHE A 150 3.55 2.45 1.41
N LEU A 151 3.80 1.45 2.27
CA LEU A 151 3.73 1.62 3.73
C LEU A 151 4.83 2.54 4.21
N ALA A 152 6.02 2.45 3.61
CA ALA A 152 7.13 3.34 3.90
C ALA A 152 6.73 4.80 3.62
N ILE A 153 6.26 5.12 2.41
CA ILE A 153 5.83 6.50 2.10
C ILE A 153 4.56 6.91 2.87
N TYR A 154 3.61 6.01 3.10
CA TYR A 154 2.41 6.33 3.87
C TYR A 154 2.72 6.66 5.32
N SER A 155 3.73 6.00 5.93
CA SER A 155 4.19 6.33 7.27
C SER A 155 4.77 7.76 7.36
N VAL A 156 5.50 8.19 6.33
CA VAL A 156 5.99 9.58 6.20
C VAL A 156 4.82 10.56 6.07
N ILE A 157 3.79 10.21 5.29
CA ILE A 157 2.59 11.05 5.18
C ILE A 157 1.83 11.13 6.49
N VAL A 158 1.74 10.04 7.28
CA VAL A 158 1.13 10.07 8.61
C VAL A 158 1.90 11.01 9.55
N ILE A 159 3.23 11.00 9.50
CA ILE A 159 4.09 11.94 10.26
C ILE A 159 3.75 13.38 9.89
N LEU A 160 3.60 13.68 8.60
CA LEU A 160 3.33 15.02 8.08
C LEU A 160 1.87 15.43 8.17
N ALA A 161 0.94 14.51 8.46
CA ALA A 161 -0.49 14.75 8.35
C ALA A 161 -0.99 15.94 9.20
N PRO A 162 -0.50 16.20 10.43
CA PRO A 162 -0.87 17.40 11.17
C PRO A 162 -0.43 18.70 10.49
N LEU A 163 0.81 18.76 9.99
CA LEU A 163 1.32 19.92 9.25
C LEU A 163 0.53 20.12 7.94
N ALA A 164 0.26 19.03 7.24
CA ALA A 164 -0.56 19.00 6.04
C ALA A 164 -1.99 19.50 6.32
N ARG A 165 -2.58 19.14 7.47
CA ARG A 165 -3.90 19.58 7.90
C ARG A 165 -3.91 21.07 8.27
N ILE A 166 -2.88 21.57 8.93
CA ILE A 166 -2.71 23.01 9.23
C ILE A 166 -2.59 23.80 7.93
N ALA A 167 -1.72 23.35 7.01
CA ALA A 167 -1.56 23.97 5.70
C ALA A 167 -2.87 23.98 4.90
N TRP A 168 -3.63 22.87 4.94
CA TRP A 168 -4.95 22.78 4.32
C TRP A 168 -5.94 23.80 4.89
N LYS A 169 -6.03 23.91 6.22
CA LYS A 169 -6.93 24.88 6.86
C LYS A 169 -6.57 26.32 6.51
N ARG A 170 -5.28 26.62 6.29
CA ARG A 170 -4.79 27.96 5.94
C ARG A 170 -4.92 28.30 4.46
N TRP A 171 -4.59 27.36 3.58
CA TRP A 171 -4.40 27.63 2.14
C TRP A 171 -5.33 26.81 1.22
N GLY A 172 -6.04 25.82 1.73
CA GLY A 172 -6.97 25.00 0.96
C GLY A 172 -6.31 24.37 -0.27
N PHE A 173 -6.96 24.50 -1.45
CA PHE A 173 -6.47 23.93 -2.71
C PHE A 173 -5.12 24.46 -3.18
N ALA A 174 -4.64 25.60 -2.68
CA ALA A 174 -3.28 26.06 -2.98
C ALA A 174 -2.22 25.06 -2.47
N THR A 175 -2.51 24.27 -1.42
CA THR A 175 -1.61 23.18 -0.98
C THR A 175 -1.44 22.11 -2.06
N ILE A 176 -2.52 21.71 -2.72
CA ILE A 176 -2.51 20.74 -3.82
C ILE A 176 -1.79 21.34 -5.03
N ALA A 177 -2.09 22.59 -5.36
CA ALA A 177 -1.46 23.28 -6.49
C ALA A 177 0.06 23.40 -6.32
N ILE A 178 0.54 23.80 -5.14
CA ILE A 178 1.98 23.90 -4.84
C ILE A 178 2.66 22.53 -4.98
N LEU A 179 2.07 21.46 -4.42
CA LEU A 179 2.63 20.12 -4.51
C LEU A 179 2.61 19.58 -5.95
N ALA A 180 1.56 19.88 -6.72
CA ALA A 180 1.50 19.55 -8.14
C ALA A 180 2.58 20.32 -8.93
N CYS A 181 2.79 21.61 -8.68
CA CYS A 181 3.87 22.39 -9.30
C CYS A 181 5.26 21.85 -8.96
N LEU A 182 5.49 21.44 -7.70
CA LEU A 182 6.73 20.78 -7.30
C LEU A 182 6.93 19.45 -8.05
N SER A 183 5.86 18.68 -8.25
CA SER A 183 5.91 17.45 -9.05
C SER A 183 6.18 17.71 -10.53
N VAL A 184 5.67 18.81 -11.10
CA VAL A 184 6.04 19.25 -12.46
C VAL A 184 7.53 19.53 -12.53
N GLY A 185 8.08 20.25 -11.54
CA GLY A 185 9.52 20.47 -11.41
C GLY A 185 10.31 19.16 -11.34
N GLY A 186 9.84 18.19 -10.54
CA GLY A 186 10.43 16.86 -10.45
C GLY A 186 10.46 16.11 -11.78
N ASP A 187 9.36 16.14 -12.54
CA ASP A 187 9.29 15.52 -13.87
C ASP A 187 10.19 16.24 -14.88
N LEU A 188 10.26 17.57 -14.84
CA LEU A 188 11.19 18.33 -15.69
C LEU A 188 12.65 17.97 -15.40
N LEU A 189 13.04 17.89 -14.13
CA LEU A 189 14.37 17.45 -13.71
C LEU A 189 14.66 16.02 -14.18
N TYR A 190 13.67 15.13 -14.08
CA TYR A 190 13.79 13.73 -14.47
C TYR A 190 13.95 13.54 -15.98
N PHE A 191 13.08 14.16 -16.79
CA PHE A 191 13.01 13.95 -18.23
C PHE A 191 13.94 14.86 -19.04
N HIS A 192 14.11 16.12 -18.65
CA HIS A 192 14.87 17.10 -19.45
C HIS A 192 16.31 17.29 -18.99
N LEU A 193 16.55 17.20 -17.68
CA LEU A 193 17.89 17.40 -17.09
C LEU A 193 18.57 16.07 -16.74
N GLU A 194 17.89 14.94 -16.99
CA GLU A 194 18.36 13.58 -16.68
C GLU A 194 18.79 13.36 -15.22
N LEU A 195 18.36 14.24 -14.31
CA LEU A 195 18.62 14.17 -12.87
C LEU A 195 17.65 13.18 -12.19
N LYS A 196 17.68 11.92 -12.63
CA LYS A 196 16.72 10.87 -12.22
C LYS A 196 16.62 10.70 -10.70
N ALA A 197 17.72 10.93 -9.97
CA ALA A 197 17.74 10.88 -8.51
C ALA A 197 16.80 11.91 -7.85
N LEU A 198 16.64 13.10 -8.43
CA LEU A 198 15.75 14.14 -7.89
C LEU A 198 14.27 13.82 -8.13
N GLY A 199 13.95 13.03 -9.15
CA GLY A 199 12.58 12.56 -9.42
C GLY A 199 11.98 11.74 -8.27
N TRP A 200 12.81 11.13 -7.42
CA TRP A 200 12.34 10.40 -6.23
C TRP A 200 11.62 11.31 -5.21
N ALA A 201 11.84 12.63 -5.24
CA ALA A 201 11.10 13.58 -4.41
C ALA A 201 9.59 13.59 -4.74
N ASN A 202 9.19 13.16 -5.94
CA ASN A 202 7.77 13.05 -6.32
C ASN A 202 6.99 12.04 -5.46
N TYR A 203 7.65 11.06 -4.83
CA TYR A 203 6.98 10.23 -3.84
C TYR A 203 6.32 11.07 -2.75
N LEU A 204 7.01 12.11 -2.29
CA LEU A 204 6.45 13.00 -1.30
C LEU A 204 5.40 13.93 -1.94
N PHE A 205 5.73 14.59 -3.05
CA PHE A 205 4.87 15.61 -3.64
C PHE A 205 3.55 15.06 -4.17
N VAL A 206 3.59 14.00 -4.97
CA VAL A 206 2.40 13.40 -5.59
C VAL A 206 1.49 12.83 -4.51
N TRP A 207 2.02 11.98 -3.63
CA TRP A 207 1.17 11.31 -2.64
C TRP A 207 0.65 12.25 -1.56
N LEU A 208 1.40 13.29 -1.19
CA LEU A 208 0.90 14.33 -0.30
C LEU A 208 -0.18 15.19 -0.99
N ALA A 209 -0.06 15.49 -2.29
CA ALA A 209 -1.12 16.19 -3.03
C ALA A 209 -2.40 15.36 -3.10
N VAL A 210 -2.29 14.05 -3.36
CA VAL A 210 -3.44 13.14 -3.34
C VAL A 210 -4.03 13.05 -1.93
N HIS A 211 -3.19 12.96 -0.90
CA HIS A 211 -3.63 12.94 0.50
C HIS A 211 -4.49 14.16 0.88
N GLN A 212 -4.13 15.34 0.38
CA GLN A 212 -4.89 16.58 0.57
C GLN A 212 -6.31 16.53 -0.02
N LEU A 213 -6.56 15.76 -1.09
CA LEU A 213 -7.92 15.51 -1.59
C LEU A 213 -8.81 14.85 -0.52
N GLY A 214 -8.22 14.07 0.37
CA GLY A 214 -8.91 13.51 1.53
C GLY A 214 -9.42 14.56 2.50
N PHE A 215 -8.68 15.65 2.69
CA PHE A 215 -9.13 16.79 3.49
C PHE A 215 -10.19 17.62 2.75
N ALA A 216 -10.09 17.74 1.42
CA ALA A 216 -11.15 18.33 0.60
C ALA A 216 -12.46 17.57 0.75
N TRP A 217 -12.39 16.23 0.74
CA TRP A 217 -13.54 15.37 0.97
C TRP A 217 -14.10 15.53 2.38
N LEU A 218 -13.24 15.53 3.40
CA LEU A 218 -13.63 15.70 4.80
C LEU A 218 -14.35 17.03 5.04
N ASP A 219 -13.80 18.12 4.48
CA ASP A 219 -14.33 19.46 4.66
C ASP A 219 -15.43 19.81 3.64
N ARG A 220 -15.89 18.85 2.83
CA ARG A 220 -16.92 19.02 1.79
C ARG A 220 -16.62 20.17 0.80
N ARG A 221 -15.35 20.34 0.44
CA ARG A 221 -14.91 21.37 -0.51
C ARG A 221 -14.87 20.80 -1.92
N TYR A 222 -15.53 21.50 -2.85
CA TYR A 222 -15.58 21.12 -4.28
C TYR A 222 -16.14 19.70 -4.50
N THR A 223 -17.27 19.41 -3.84
CA THR A 223 -17.99 18.13 -3.91
C THR A 223 -19.40 18.25 -4.51
N SER A 224 -19.70 19.37 -5.19
CA SER A 224 -20.96 19.54 -5.93
C SER A 224 -20.98 18.66 -7.19
N THR A 225 -22.17 18.45 -7.79
CA THR A 225 -22.29 17.68 -9.03
C THR A 225 -21.41 18.22 -10.15
N ASN A 226 -21.36 19.55 -10.32
CA ASN A 226 -20.49 20.18 -11.32
C ASN A 226 -19.01 19.93 -11.02
N ALA A 227 -18.60 20.05 -9.74
CA ALA A 227 -17.24 19.75 -9.33
C ALA A 227 -16.85 18.29 -9.58
N ILE A 228 -17.76 17.34 -9.32
CA ILE A 228 -17.57 15.91 -9.63
C ILE A 228 -17.32 15.72 -11.13
N LEU A 229 -18.13 16.34 -11.98
CA LEU A 229 -17.94 16.28 -13.43
C LEU A 229 -16.62 16.93 -13.85
N THR A 230 -16.24 18.05 -13.25
CA THR A 230 -14.94 18.69 -13.50
C THR A 230 -13.79 17.75 -13.16
N TRP A 231 -13.79 17.10 -12.00
CA TRP A 231 -12.76 16.14 -11.61
C TRP A 231 -12.62 14.99 -12.62
N ILE A 232 -13.74 14.41 -13.04
CA ILE A 232 -13.75 13.26 -13.97
C ILE A 232 -13.30 13.71 -15.36
N ILE A 233 -13.92 14.74 -15.92
CA ILE A 233 -13.68 15.16 -17.31
C ILE A 233 -12.26 15.73 -17.44
N PHE A 234 -11.90 16.69 -16.58
CA PHE A 234 -10.59 17.33 -16.66
C PHE A 234 -9.47 16.35 -16.30
N GLY A 235 -9.66 15.51 -15.28
CA GLY A 235 -8.70 14.46 -14.92
C GLY A 235 -8.50 13.47 -16.07
N SER A 236 -9.58 13.07 -16.76
CA SER A 236 -9.50 12.13 -17.90
C SER A 236 -8.80 12.76 -19.09
N LEU A 237 -9.11 14.01 -19.41
CA LEU A 237 -8.43 14.76 -20.48
C LEU A 237 -6.94 14.88 -20.20
N LEU A 238 -6.55 15.32 -18.99
CA LEU A 238 -5.13 15.39 -18.61
C LEU A 238 -4.45 14.03 -18.69
N LEU A 239 -5.08 12.97 -18.17
CA LEU A 239 -4.51 11.63 -18.16
C LEU A 239 -4.27 11.12 -19.58
N ILE A 240 -5.25 11.29 -20.47
CA ILE A 240 -5.15 10.91 -21.88
C ILE A 240 -4.05 11.73 -22.57
N THR A 241 -4.04 13.05 -22.40
CA THR A 241 -3.04 13.91 -23.04
C THR A 241 -1.63 13.58 -22.56
N MET A 242 -1.43 13.41 -21.25
CA MET A 242 -0.12 13.07 -20.69
C MET A 242 0.39 11.72 -21.17
N THR A 243 -0.48 10.70 -21.24
CA THR A 243 -0.04 9.32 -21.57
C THR A 243 0.04 9.04 -23.08
N GLN A 244 -0.64 9.82 -23.91
CA GLN A 244 -0.59 9.65 -25.37
C GLN A 244 0.38 10.61 -26.07
N VAL A 245 0.54 11.83 -25.54
CA VAL A 245 1.37 12.87 -26.17
C VAL A 245 2.61 13.18 -25.35
N GLY A 246 2.54 13.04 -24.02
CA GLY A 246 3.65 13.31 -23.13
C GLY A 246 4.68 12.17 -23.06
N PRO A 247 5.80 12.40 -22.34
CA PRO A 247 6.87 11.40 -22.18
C PRO A 247 6.49 10.23 -21.26
N TRP A 248 5.27 10.22 -20.70
CA TRP A 248 4.84 9.22 -19.74
C TRP A 248 4.17 8.02 -20.42
N PRO A 249 4.45 6.79 -19.97
CA PRO A 249 3.84 5.60 -20.56
C PRO A 249 2.35 5.51 -20.23
N ILE A 250 1.61 4.74 -21.05
CA ILE A 250 0.19 4.45 -20.82
C ILE A 250 -0.02 3.67 -19.51
N SER A 251 0.89 2.76 -19.18
CA SER A 251 0.83 1.99 -17.93
C SER A 251 1.05 2.89 -16.73
N LEU A 252 0.07 2.90 -15.81
CA LEU A 252 0.14 3.64 -14.54
C LEU A 252 0.75 2.83 -13.40
N VAL A 253 1.31 1.66 -13.72
CA VAL A 253 2.14 0.82 -12.84
C VAL A 253 3.43 0.44 -13.55
N GLY A 254 4.44 0.01 -12.80
CA GLY A 254 5.70 -0.49 -13.36
C GLY A 254 5.51 -1.69 -14.28
N VAL A 255 6.13 -1.61 -15.46
CA VAL A 255 6.24 -2.73 -16.40
C VAL A 255 7.69 -3.21 -16.36
N PRO A 256 7.96 -4.47 -16.02
CA PRO A 256 9.32 -4.99 -16.05
C PRO A 256 9.98 -4.79 -17.42
N GLY A 257 11.19 -4.24 -17.43
CA GLY A 257 11.95 -3.94 -18.65
C GLY A 257 11.65 -2.58 -19.31
N ALA A 258 10.70 -1.79 -18.78
CA ALA A 258 10.47 -0.43 -19.27
C ALA A 258 11.38 0.59 -18.57
N ASP A 259 11.91 1.56 -19.34
CA ASP A 259 12.82 2.61 -18.83
C ASP A 259 12.13 3.62 -17.91
N VAL A 260 10.83 3.84 -18.12
CA VAL A 260 10.03 4.83 -17.39
C VAL A 260 8.83 4.13 -16.77
N SER A 261 8.57 4.42 -15.50
CA SER A 261 7.39 3.96 -14.76
C SER A 261 6.69 5.14 -14.13
N ASN A 262 5.36 5.19 -14.22
CA ASN A 262 4.56 6.20 -13.53
C ASN A 262 4.49 6.01 -12.00
N THR A 263 5.08 4.95 -11.44
CA THR A 263 5.00 4.62 -10.00
C THR A 263 6.32 4.60 -9.26
N THR A 264 7.43 4.46 -9.97
CA THR A 264 8.77 4.28 -9.41
C THR A 264 9.78 5.13 -10.20
N PRO A 265 9.82 6.47 -9.98
CA PRO A 265 9.02 7.24 -9.01
C PRO A 265 7.61 7.65 -9.54
N PRO A 266 6.71 8.14 -8.67
CA PRO A 266 5.43 8.71 -9.07
C PRO A 266 5.59 9.89 -10.02
N HIS A 267 4.75 9.96 -11.06
CA HIS A 267 4.75 11.07 -12.01
C HIS A 267 3.37 11.73 -12.12
N LEU A 268 3.30 12.86 -12.84
CA LEU A 268 2.08 13.66 -13.02
C LEU A 268 0.82 12.87 -13.46
N PRO A 269 0.90 11.81 -14.30
CA PRO A 269 -0.28 11.02 -14.65
C PRO A 269 -1.01 10.44 -13.44
N LEU A 270 -0.33 10.16 -12.32
CA LEU A 270 -0.99 9.69 -11.10
C LEU A 270 -1.83 10.77 -10.42
N LEU A 271 -1.50 12.06 -10.56
CA LEU A 271 -2.34 13.16 -10.09
C LEU A 271 -3.60 13.29 -10.96
N ALA A 272 -3.46 13.15 -12.28
CA ALA A 272 -4.60 13.13 -13.20
C ALA A 272 -5.53 11.94 -12.91
N LEU A 273 -4.95 10.75 -12.68
CA LEU A 273 -5.70 9.57 -12.24
C LEU A 273 -6.42 9.80 -10.90
N ALA A 274 -5.72 10.40 -9.93
CA ALA A 274 -6.29 10.73 -8.63
C ALA A 274 -7.50 11.65 -8.75
N ALA A 275 -7.45 12.65 -9.63
CA ALA A 275 -8.59 13.52 -9.93
C ALA A 275 -9.80 12.73 -10.45
N VAL A 276 -9.60 11.85 -11.45
CA VAL A 276 -10.68 10.99 -11.98
C VAL A 276 -11.28 10.12 -10.87
N GLN A 277 -10.43 9.40 -10.14
CA GLN A 277 -10.86 8.49 -9.07
C GLN A 277 -11.55 9.24 -7.94
N PHE A 278 -11.11 10.46 -7.60
CA PHE A 278 -11.74 11.30 -6.59
C PHE A 278 -13.16 11.70 -7.00
N GLY A 279 -13.36 12.14 -8.24
CA GLY A 279 -14.70 12.42 -8.77
C GLY A 279 -15.61 11.19 -8.77
N VAL A 280 -15.09 10.02 -9.18
CA VAL A 280 -15.83 8.76 -9.13
C VAL A 280 -16.23 8.40 -7.70
N VAL A 281 -15.31 8.50 -6.73
CA VAL A 281 -15.59 8.23 -5.31
C VAL A 281 -16.68 9.14 -4.78
N LEU A 282 -16.61 10.44 -5.05
CA LEU A 282 -17.63 11.41 -4.62
C LEU A 282 -19.01 11.09 -5.22
N SER A 283 -19.07 10.68 -6.49
CA SER A 283 -20.34 10.32 -7.14
C SER A 283 -20.98 9.07 -6.53
N LEU A 284 -20.18 8.13 -6.03
CA LEU A 284 -20.64 6.88 -5.45
C LEU A 284 -20.87 6.95 -3.93
N GLU A 285 -20.37 8.00 -3.26
CA GLU A 285 -20.37 8.12 -1.80
C GLU A 285 -21.77 7.92 -1.20
N ASN A 286 -22.77 8.68 -1.66
CA ASN A 286 -24.12 8.62 -1.11
C ASN A 286 -24.77 7.24 -1.31
N LYS A 287 -24.56 6.64 -2.49
CA LYS A 287 -25.07 5.30 -2.81
C LYS A 287 -24.44 4.25 -1.89
N ILE A 288 -23.13 4.29 -1.70
CA ILE A 288 -22.41 3.35 -0.83
C ILE A 288 -22.83 3.53 0.63
N ASN A 289 -22.92 4.78 1.12
CA ASN A 289 -23.42 5.06 2.47
C ASN A 289 -24.84 4.51 2.66
N GLY A 290 -25.72 4.64 1.66
CA GLY A 290 -27.06 4.04 1.67
C GLY A 290 -27.04 2.51 1.74
N VAL A 291 -26.23 1.85 0.91
CA VAL A 291 -26.09 0.38 0.90
C VAL A 291 -25.54 -0.15 2.23
N LEU A 292 -24.63 0.60 2.85
CA LEU A 292 -23.99 0.26 4.12
C LEU A 292 -24.81 0.66 5.35
N LYS A 293 -26.05 1.16 5.19
CA LYS A 293 -27.01 1.24 6.31
C LYS A 293 -27.38 -0.14 6.85
N ASN A 294 -27.33 -1.17 6.00
CA ASN A 294 -27.57 -2.54 6.42
C ASN A 294 -26.47 -3.04 7.37
N ILE A 295 -26.87 -3.47 8.58
CA ILE A 295 -25.94 -3.86 9.64
C ILE A 295 -25.01 -5.00 9.24
N LYS A 296 -25.48 -5.99 8.48
CA LYS A 296 -24.66 -7.15 8.05
C LYS A 296 -23.56 -6.69 7.10
N ARG A 297 -23.91 -5.86 6.11
CA ARG A 297 -22.94 -5.31 5.14
C ARG A 297 -21.93 -4.40 5.83
N TRP A 298 -22.37 -3.57 6.77
CA TRP A 298 -21.47 -2.71 7.54
C TRP A 298 -20.53 -3.52 8.45
N SER A 299 -21.05 -4.53 9.14
CA SER A 299 -20.24 -5.45 9.97
C SER A 299 -19.15 -6.13 9.15
N PHE A 300 -19.45 -6.54 7.92
CA PHE A 300 -18.46 -7.12 7.01
C PHE A 300 -17.33 -6.14 6.68
N ILE A 301 -17.66 -4.88 6.38
CA ILE A 301 -16.65 -3.84 6.11
C ILE A 301 -15.82 -3.52 7.36
N ILE A 302 -16.43 -3.46 8.56
CA ILE A 302 -15.70 -3.29 9.82
C ILE A 302 -14.73 -4.47 10.03
N MET A 303 -15.21 -5.69 9.83
CA MET A 303 -14.39 -6.90 9.99
C MET A 303 -13.19 -6.86 9.05
N LEU A 304 -13.40 -6.55 7.77
CA LEU A 304 -12.32 -6.44 6.79
C LEU A 304 -11.34 -5.32 7.13
N ASN A 305 -11.83 -4.14 7.56
CA ASN A 305 -10.96 -3.05 8.02
C ASN A 305 -10.13 -3.44 9.24
N GLY A 306 -10.63 -4.32 10.10
CA GLY A 306 -9.92 -4.81 11.29
C GLY A 306 -8.80 -5.82 11.01
N MET A 307 -8.75 -6.38 9.80
CA MET A 307 -7.73 -7.34 9.36
C MET A 307 -6.97 -6.86 8.11
N ILE A 308 -7.16 -5.60 7.72
CA ILE A 308 -6.76 -5.12 6.41
C ILE A 308 -5.25 -5.10 6.25
N MET A 309 -4.51 -4.76 7.33
CA MET A 309 -3.06 -4.75 7.31
C MET A 309 -2.50 -6.16 7.22
N THR A 310 -3.09 -7.11 7.97
CA THR A 310 -2.68 -8.51 7.92
C THR A 310 -2.93 -9.09 6.53
N ILE A 311 -4.13 -8.93 5.95
CA ILE A 311 -4.42 -9.41 4.60
C ILE A 311 -3.42 -8.81 3.59
N PHE A 312 -3.20 -7.49 3.66
CA PHE A 312 -2.30 -6.78 2.76
C PHE A 312 -0.82 -7.17 2.91
N LEU A 313 -0.34 -7.51 4.10
CA LEU A 313 1.07 -7.86 4.27
C LEU A 313 1.38 -9.29 3.81
N TRP A 314 0.40 -10.18 3.92
CA TRP A 314 0.62 -11.60 3.67
C TRP A 314 0.20 -12.07 2.28
N HIS A 315 -0.56 -11.30 1.49
CA HIS A 315 -1.07 -11.77 0.18
C HIS A 315 0.03 -12.14 -0.82
N SER A 316 1.11 -11.34 -0.90
CA SER A 316 2.23 -11.64 -1.81
C SER A 316 3.11 -12.77 -1.27
N THR A 317 3.24 -12.88 0.05
CA THR A 317 3.96 -14.00 0.69
C THR A 317 3.26 -15.33 0.40
N VAL A 318 1.94 -15.36 0.57
CA VAL A 318 1.12 -16.55 0.27
C VAL A 318 1.21 -16.92 -1.21
N MET A 319 1.12 -15.94 -2.11
CA MET A 319 1.29 -16.16 -3.55
C MET A 319 2.67 -16.79 -3.86
N MET A 320 3.75 -16.24 -3.30
CA MET A 320 5.10 -16.73 -3.53
C MET A 320 5.30 -18.15 -2.99
N LEU A 321 4.81 -18.44 -1.78
CA LEU A 321 4.90 -19.78 -1.20
C LEU A 321 4.06 -20.80 -1.98
N ALA A 322 2.89 -20.42 -2.46
CA ALA A 322 2.03 -21.30 -3.27
C ALA A 322 2.66 -21.61 -4.63
N PHE A 323 3.25 -20.62 -5.31
CA PHE A 323 4.02 -20.87 -6.54
C PHE A 323 5.27 -21.71 -6.28
N GLY A 324 6.02 -21.42 -5.21
CA GLY A 324 7.18 -22.21 -4.82
C GLY A 324 6.81 -23.67 -4.56
N LEU A 325 5.71 -23.92 -3.85
CA LEU A 325 5.20 -25.28 -3.62
C LEU A 325 4.81 -25.96 -4.93
N ALA A 326 4.11 -25.27 -5.82
CA ALA A 326 3.73 -25.85 -7.12
C ALA A 326 4.94 -26.22 -7.98
N ILE A 327 6.00 -25.40 -7.97
CA ILE A 327 7.27 -25.72 -8.63
C ILE A 327 7.89 -26.97 -8.02
N LEU A 328 7.94 -27.07 -6.68
CA LEU A 328 8.49 -28.22 -5.97
C LEU A 328 7.69 -29.52 -6.21
N THR A 329 6.38 -29.43 -6.44
CA THR A 329 5.50 -30.58 -6.72
C THR A 329 5.35 -30.86 -8.22
N GLY A 330 6.31 -30.45 -9.05
CA GLY A 330 6.32 -30.78 -10.48
C GLY A 330 5.51 -29.84 -11.37
N GLY A 331 5.30 -28.59 -10.97
CA GLY A 331 4.79 -27.52 -11.83
C GLY A 331 3.27 -27.49 -12.04
N ILE A 332 2.48 -28.16 -11.19
CA ILE A 332 1.03 -28.26 -11.35
C ILE A 332 0.40 -26.86 -11.46
N GLY A 333 -0.34 -26.62 -12.55
CA GLY A 333 -1.01 -25.34 -12.81
C GLY A 333 -0.10 -24.23 -13.36
N LEU A 334 1.15 -24.53 -13.70
CA LEU A 334 2.14 -23.59 -14.26
C LEU A 334 2.52 -23.87 -15.72
N TYR A 335 1.98 -24.92 -16.33
CA TYR A 335 2.23 -25.27 -17.74
C TYR A 335 1.31 -24.54 -18.74
N SER A 336 0.33 -23.77 -18.27
CA SER A 336 -0.54 -22.97 -19.14
C SER A 336 0.24 -21.78 -19.71
N VAL A 337 0.33 -21.69 -21.03
CA VAL A 337 1.01 -20.57 -21.71
C VAL A 337 0.33 -19.24 -21.36
N PRO A 338 1.06 -18.22 -20.86
CA PRO A 338 0.47 -16.92 -20.54
C PRO A 338 -0.35 -16.34 -21.70
N LEU A 339 -1.48 -15.69 -21.38
CA LEU A 339 -2.45 -15.10 -22.32
C LEU A 339 -3.35 -16.09 -23.09
N SER A 340 -3.13 -17.40 -23.01
CA SER A 340 -4.07 -18.41 -23.53
C SER A 340 -5.40 -18.42 -22.76
N SER A 341 -6.45 -18.97 -23.36
CA SER A 341 -7.76 -19.17 -22.69
C SER A 341 -7.62 -19.99 -21.42
N ASP A 342 -6.83 -21.06 -21.47
CA ASP A 342 -6.62 -21.98 -20.35
C ASP A 342 -5.86 -21.30 -19.22
N TRP A 343 -4.95 -20.39 -19.54
CA TRP A 343 -4.26 -19.58 -18.54
C TRP A 343 -5.21 -18.63 -17.81
N TRP A 344 -6.17 -18.00 -18.51
CA TRP A 344 -7.17 -17.14 -17.86
C TRP A 344 -8.08 -17.93 -16.91
N VAL A 345 -8.50 -19.13 -17.30
CA VAL A 345 -9.28 -20.01 -16.41
C VAL A 345 -8.44 -20.46 -15.22
N SER A 346 -7.17 -20.81 -15.43
CA SER A 346 -6.27 -21.20 -14.34
C SER A 346 -6.00 -20.05 -13.36
N ARG A 347 -6.01 -18.79 -13.79
CA ARG A 347 -5.92 -17.63 -12.88
C ARG A 347 -7.08 -17.57 -11.88
N LEU A 348 -8.30 -17.91 -12.28
CA LEU A 348 -9.44 -17.95 -11.35
C LEU A 348 -9.22 -19.02 -10.26
N ALA A 349 -8.69 -20.18 -10.65
CA ALA A 349 -8.31 -21.23 -9.70
C ALA A 349 -7.19 -20.75 -8.75
N TRP A 350 -6.15 -20.11 -9.29
CA TRP A 350 -5.05 -19.53 -8.50
C TRP A 350 -5.53 -18.48 -7.50
N ILE A 351 -6.44 -17.58 -7.89
CA ILE A 351 -7.05 -16.59 -6.97
C ILE A 351 -7.78 -17.31 -5.83
N GLY A 352 -8.50 -18.39 -6.13
CA GLY A 352 -9.14 -19.24 -5.11
C GLY A 352 -8.11 -19.87 -4.16
N ILE A 353 -7.05 -20.45 -4.70
CA ILE A 353 -5.94 -21.06 -3.94
C ILE A 353 -5.29 -20.03 -3.02
N PHE A 354 -4.94 -18.84 -3.53
CA PHE A 354 -4.33 -17.78 -2.73
C PHE A 354 -5.28 -17.29 -1.63
N SER A 355 -6.57 -17.15 -1.94
CA SER A 355 -7.59 -16.75 -0.97
C SER A 355 -7.70 -17.76 0.18
N VAL A 356 -7.70 -19.06 -0.12
CA VAL A 356 -7.74 -20.13 0.89
C VAL A 356 -6.43 -20.17 1.68
N ALA A 357 -5.29 -20.10 1.00
CA ALA A 357 -3.97 -20.12 1.63
C ALA A 357 -3.71 -18.90 2.52
N LEU A 358 -4.42 -17.78 2.31
CA LEU A 358 -4.33 -16.58 3.15
C LEU A 358 -5.06 -16.74 4.50
N ILE A 359 -6.07 -17.61 4.60
CA ILE A 359 -6.86 -17.83 5.83
C ILE A 359 -5.97 -18.20 7.05
N PRO A 360 -5.06 -19.19 6.99
CA PRO A 360 -4.22 -19.55 8.13
C PRO A 360 -3.27 -18.41 8.54
N PHE A 361 -2.76 -17.62 7.59
CA PHE A 361 -1.92 -16.47 7.89
C PHE A 361 -2.73 -15.39 8.64
N VAL A 362 -3.92 -15.05 8.14
CA VAL A 362 -4.80 -14.11 8.83
C VAL A 362 -5.15 -14.62 10.23
N ALA A 363 -5.53 -15.88 10.38
CA ALA A 363 -5.86 -16.46 11.68
C ALA A 363 -4.68 -16.40 12.68
N THR A 364 -3.45 -16.60 12.21
CA THR A 364 -2.23 -16.63 13.04
C THR A 364 -1.74 -15.24 13.40
N PHE A 365 -1.77 -14.31 12.44
CA PHE A 365 -1.11 -13.01 12.56
C PHE A 365 -2.04 -11.85 12.92
N LEU A 366 -3.36 -12.02 12.81
CA LEU A 366 -4.33 -10.98 13.15
C LEU A 366 -4.21 -10.48 14.60
N ARG A 367 -3.78 -11.33 15.53
CA ARG A 367 -3.54 -10.95 16.93
C ARG A 367 -2.57 -9.77 17.06
N PHE A 368 -1.61 -9.65 16.15
CA PHE A 368 -0.62 -8.58 16.17
C PHE A 368 -1.23 -7.26 15.70
N GLU A 369 -2.16 -7.27 14.75
CA GLU A 369 -2.92 -6.09 14.32
C GLU A 369 -3.89 -5.61 15.41
N VAL A 370 -4.55 -6.53 16.12
CA VAL A 370 -5.52 -6.21 17.19
C VAL A 370 -4.82 -5.72 18.47
N SER A 371 -3.65 -6.26 18.80
CA SER A 371 -2.90 -5.91 20.03
C SER A 371 -2.08 -4.63 19.90
N SER A 372 -2.15 -3.95 18.75
CA SER A 372 -1.44 -2.70 18.48
C SER A 372 -2.10 -1.50 19.19
N SER A 373 -2.05 -1.46 20.53
CA SER A 373 -2.45 -0.28 21.31
C SER A 373 -1.21 0.43 21.87
N ALA A 374 -1.14 1.75 21.66
CA ALA A 374 -0.13 2.57 22.30
C ALA A 374 -0.27 2.48 23.81
N GLY A 375 0.83 2.13 24.48
CA GLY A 375 0.91 2.16 25.93
C GLY A 375 0.75 3.60 26.46
N PRO A 376 0.53 3.75 27.78
CA PRO A 376 0.29 5.06 28.40
C PRO A 376 1.44 6.05 28.19
N GLU A 377 2.68 5.56 28.03
CA GLU A 377 3.84 6.37 27.69
C GLU A 377 4.10 6.36 26.19
N SER A 378 3.91 7.52 25.57
CA SER A 378 4.23 7.73 24.16
C SER A 378 5.68 8.16 24.01
N PRO A 379 6.46 7.57 23.07
CA PRO A 379 7.82 8.01 22.79
C PRO A 379 7.83 9.47 22.35
N SER A 380 8.96 10.15 22.61
CA SER A 380 9.17 11.51 22.13
C SER A 380 8.97 11.59 20.61
N PRO A 381 8.29 12.61 20.06
CA PRO A 381 7.98 12.70 18.64
C PRO A 381 9.20 12.54 17.72
N TRP A 382 10.36 13.09 18.11
CA TRP A 382 11.58 13.00 17.29
C TRP A 382 12.05 11.56 17.11
N ARG A 383 11.92 10.70 18.14
CA ARG A 383 12.25 9.27 18.08
C ARG A 383 11.33 8.53 17.12
N SER A 384 10.04 8.82 17.18
CA SER A 384 9.04 8.26 16.24
C SER A 384 9.34 8.66 14.81
N VAL A 385 9.66 9.93 14.55
CA VAL A 385 9.96 10.44 13.21
C VAL A 385 11.27 9.86 12.66
N SER A 386 12.37 9.96 13.41
CA SER A 386 13.68 9.44 13.00
C SER A 386 13.65 7.92 12.81
N GLY A 387 13.06 7.18 13.74
CA GLY A 387 12.94 5.73 13.65
C GLY A 387 12.10 5.28 12.47
N THR A 388 10.98 5.97 12.19
CA THR A 388 10.17 5.69 11.00
C THR A 388 10.93 6.01 9.71
N GLY A 389 11.73 7.07 9.69
CA GLY A 389 12.59 7.40 8.54
C GLY A 389 13.63 6.31 8.25
N LEU A 390 14.33 5.82 9.28
CA LEU A 390 15.27 4.70 9.15
C LEU A 390 14.56 3.42 8.69
N MET A 391 13.40 3.11 9.29
CA MET A 391 12.60 1.96 8.90
C MET A 391 12.15 2.05 7.43
N ALA A 392 11.65 3.20 7.00
CA ALA A 392 11.23 3.45 5.63
C ALA A 392 12.40 3.31 4.64
N ALA A 393 13.60 3.76 5.00
CA ALA A 393 14.81 3.58 4.18
C ALA A 393 15.20 2.10 4.06
N GLY A 394 15.17 1.35 5.16
CA GLY A 394 15.42 -0.10 5.14
C GLY A 394 14.41 -0.84 4.24
N LEU A 395 13.13 -0.52 4.35
CA LEU A 395 12.09 -1.07 3.48
C LEU A 395 12.29 -0.71 2.01
N ALA A 396 12.67 0.53 1.71
CA ALA A 396 12.91 0.95 0.33
C ALA A 396 14.04 0.15 -0.32
N ILE A 397 15.15 -0.08 0.41
CA ILE A 397 16.27 -0.89 -0.06
C ILE A 397 15.83 -2.34 -0.28
N LEU A 398 15.08 -2.93 0.66
CA LEU A 398 14.60 -4.32 0.57
C LEU A 398 13.54 -4.52 -0.51
N ALA A 399 12.65 -3.55 -0.72
CA ALA A 399 11.66 -3.57 -1.79
C ALA A 399 12.34 -3.50 -3.16
N TYR A 400 13.46 -2.78 -3.28
CA TYR A 400 14.21 -2.68 -4.53
C TYR A 400 15.10 -3.91 -4.78
N GLY A 401 15.84 -4.36 -3.76
CA GLY A 401 16.91 -5.36 -3.90
C GLY A 401 16.57 -6.77 -3.43
N GLY A 402 15.42 -6.98 -2.77
CA GLY A 402 15.14 -8.20 -2.02
C GLY A 402 15.93 -8.28 -0.71
N ILE A 403 15.70 -9.35 0.06
CA ILE A 403 16.38 -9.56 1.35
C ILE A 403 17.71 -10.30 1.24
N SER A 404 18.00 -10.91 0.10
CA SER A 404 19.16 -11.79 -0.11
C SER A 404 20.44 -10.99 -0.41
N ASP A 405 21.59 -11.49 0.03
CA ASP A 405 22.92 -10.95 -0.30
C ASP A 405 23.99 -12.05 -0.29
N SER A 406 25.13 -11.79 -0.93
CA SER A 406 26.25 -12.72 -1.17
C SER A 406 27.18 -12.94 0.03
N ASN A 407 26.65 -12.90 1.25
CA ASN A 407 27.43 -13.03 2.49
C ASN A 407 27.09 -14.32 3.28
N ILE A 408 27.82 -14.57 4.37
CA ILE A 408 27.68 -15.78 5.22
C ILE A 408 26.26 -15.96 5.77
N THR A 409 25.53 -14.86 5.97
CA THR A 409 24.16 -14.90 6.49
C THR A 409 23.12 -15.13 5.40
N GLY A 410 23.48 -14.94 4.13
CA GLY A 410 22.58 -15.01 2.99
C GLY A 410 21.58 -13.86 2.90
N ILE A 411 21.71 -12.81 3.72
CA ILE A 411 20.77 -11.69 3.78
C ILE A 411 21.48 -10.33 3.72
N ASN A 412 20.79 -9.30 3.24
CA ASN A 412 21.25 -7.92 3.25
C ASN A 412 21.20 -7.36 4.68
N VAL A 413 22.27 -7.61 5.44
CA VAL A 413 22.38 -7.25 6.86
C VAL A 413 22.20 -5.75 7.08
N VAL A 414 22.69 -4.90 6.16
CA VAL A 414 22.58 -3.45 6.27
C VAL A 414 21.12 -3.02 6.22
N ALA A 415 20.37 -3.46 5.20
CA ALA A 415 18.98 -3.05 5.02
C ALA A 415 18.06 -3.61 6.11
N VAL A 416 18.28 -4.87 6.51
CA VAL A 416 17.55 -5.51 7.63
C VAL A 416 17.87 -4.81 8.96
N SER A 417 19.13 -4.48 9.23
CA SER A 417 19.52 -3.77 10.44
C SER A 417 18.94 -2.36 10.46
N LEU A 418 18.99 -1.64 9.35
CA LEU A 418 18.41 -0.31 9.21
C LEU A 418 16.91 -0.30 9.55
N PHE A 419 16.18 -1.34 9.08
CA PHE A 419 14.79 -1.56 9.43
C PHE A 419 14.59 -1.73 10.94
N PHE A 420 15.29 -2.69 11.57
CA PHE A 420 15.09 -3.01 12.99
C PHE A 420 15.60 -1.91 13.94
N VAL A 421 16.68 -1.21 13.58
CA VAL A 421 17.14 -0.01 14.30
C VAL A 421 16.09 1.09 14.23
N GLY A 422 15.44 1.28 13.08
CA GLY A 422 14.32 2.20 12.94
C GLY A 422 13.14 1.84 13.84
N VAL A 423 12.75 0.56 13.86
CA VAL A 423 11.68 0.02 14.71
C VAL A 423 11.96 0.24 16.20
N TYR A 424 13.19 -0.03 16.63
CA TYR A 424 13.65 0.21 18.01
C TYR A 424 13.61 1.71 18.36
N THR A 425 14.15 2.55 17.47
CA THR A 425 14.20 4.01 17.67
C THR A 425 12.79 4.58 17.80
N ALA A 426 11.87 4.17 16.92
CA ALA A 426 10.46 4.57 16.94
C ALA A 426 9.64 3.97 18.10
N SER A 427 10.26 3.09 18.91
CA SER A 427 9.61 2.42 20.06
C SER A 427 8.33 1.66 19.67
N ILE A 428 8.35 1.04 18.50
CA ILE A 428 7.23 0.23 17.98
C ILE A 428 7.14 -1.11 18.72
N ILE A 429 8.29 -1.71 19.04
CA ILE A 429 8.39 -2.86 19.95
C ILE A 429 8.97 -2.37 21.27
N LYS A 430 8.29 -2.64 22.39
CA LYS A 430 8.93 -2.62 23.69
C LYS A 430 9.63 -3.96 23.87
N PHE A 431 10.96 -4.00 23.76
CA PHE A 431 11.70 -5.15 24.27
C PHE A 431 11.45 -5.21 25.78
N PRO A 432 11.13 -6.38 26.35
CA PRO A 432 11.07 -6.51 27.80
C PRO A 432 12.43 -6.15 28.35
N THR A 433 12.51 -5.04 29.08
CA THR A 433 13.65 -4.72 29.93
C THR A 433 13.68 -5.75 31.06
N ARG A 434 14.37 -6.86 30.84
CA ARG A 434 15.03 -7.65 31.90
C ARG A 434 16.23 -6.79 32.34
N LEU A 435 16.49 -6.43 33.60
CA LEU A 435 16.09 -6.93 34.92
C LEU A 435 16.11 -5.74 35.90
N ASP A 436 15.00 -5.49 36.61
CA ASP A 436 15.11 -5.06 38.00
C ASP A 436 15.09 -6.36 38.82
N ALA A 437 16.27 -6.88 39.12
CA ALA A 437 16.51 -7.95 40.07
C ALA A 437 17.66 -7.54 40.98
#